data_AF-B9G935-F1
#
_entry.id   AF-B9G935-F1
#
_cell.length_a   1.000
_cell.length_b   1.000
_cell.length_c   1.000
_cell.angle_alpha   90.00
_cell.angle_beta   90.00
_cell.angle_gamma   90.00
#
_symmetry.space_group_name_H-M   'P 1'
#
loop_
_entity.id
_entity.type
_entity.pdbx_description
1 polymer ?
#
loop_
_entity_poly.entity_id
_entity_poly.type
_entity_poly.pdbx_seq_one_letter_code
_entity_poly.pdbx_strand_id
1 'polypeptide(L)'
;MVKELANCKSLDLGKPCYLQKERGALLGMGILTSNGDLWVHQRKVIAPELFMERVKGMVNLMMEAAMSMLNSWKNEVEDRGGSAEIVVDDFSEGKEIFIKIRQLQKAMAKQSMLIGVPGSRYLPTRSNRGIWNLDSSIRTLILNISKKYEHDSSTSVNKDLLHSIIQGSKDGPFASCTPEDFIVDNCKNIYFAGHETTSTTAAWCLMLLASHHEWQSRARVESLDICQGRPLDFDILRKLKKLTMVIQETLRLYPPASFVARGSSE
;
A
#
# COMPACT_ATOMS: atom_id res chain seq x y z
N MET A 1 -20.94 2.98 -18.98
CA MET A 1 -19.71 2.16 -18.88
C MET A 1 -18.99 2.24 -17.53
N VAL A 2 -18.22 3.29 -17.17
CA VAL A 2 -17.43 3.29 -15.91
C VAL A 2 -18.31 3.12 -14.66
N LYS A 3 -19.46 3.82 -14.60
CA LYS A 3 -20.45 3.67 -13.51
C LYS A 3 -21.00 2.25 -13.40
N GLU A 4 -21.20 1.57 -14.53
CA GLU A 4 -21.72 0.19 -14.55
C GLU A 4 -20.64 -0.79 -14.08
N LEU A 5 -19.40 -0.65 -14.56
CA LEU A 5 -18.27 -1.47 -14.12
C LEU A 5 -17.92 -1.28 -12.64
N ALA A 6 -18.07 -0.07 -12.12
CA ALA A 6 -17.83 0.24 -10.71
C ALA A 6 -18.93 -0.29 -9.77
N ASN A 7 -20.18 -0.31 -10.25
CA ASN A 7 -21.34 -0.72 -9.44
C ASN A 7 -21.81 -2.16 -9.71
N CYS A 8 -21.20 -2.87 -10.67
CA CYS A 8 -21.53 -4.26 -10.93
C CYS A 8 -21.14 -5.12 -9.72
N LYS A 9 -22.15 -5.74 -9.11
CA LYS A 9 -22.01 -6.68 -7.99
C LYS A 9 -22.20 -8.14 -8.40
N SER A 10 -22.41 -8.41 -9.69
CA SER A 10 -22.56 -9.79 -10.15
C SER A 10 -21.24 -10.54 -9.95
N LEU A 11 -21.33 -11.79 -9.47
CA LEU A 11 -20.20 -12.72 -9.49
C LEU A 11 -19.70 -12.97 -10.91
N ASP A 12 -20.57 -12.76 -11.90
CA ASP A 12 -20.28 -12.93 -13.32
C ASP A 12 -19.22 -11.97 -13.84
N LEU A 13 -18.99 -10.85 -13.17
CA LEU A 13 -18.04 -9.79 -13.56
C LEU A 13 -17.08 -9.49 -12.41
N GLY A 14 -16.20 -10.45 -12.16
CA GLY A 14 -15.20 -10.38 -11.10
C GLY A 14 -13.85 -9.81 -11.55
N LYS A 15 -12.87 -9.90 -10.66
CA LYS A 15 -11.46 -9.68 -10.98
C LYS A 15 -10.98 -10.81 -11.90
N PRO A 16 -10.28 -10.50 -13.00
CA PRO A 16 -9.79 -11.52 -13.91
C PRO A 16 -8.87 -12.54 -13.25
N CYS A 17 -9.05 -13.82 -13.57
CA CYS A 17 -8.23 -14.91 -13.06
C CYS A 17 -6.74 -14.76 -13.39
N TYR A 18 -6.40 -14.11 -14.52
CA TYR A 18 -5.00 -13.86 -14.88
C TYR A 18 -4.29 -12.97 -13.85
N LEU A 19 -4.98 -12.03 -13.17
CA LEU A 19 -4.36 -11.20 -12.14
C LEU A 19 -3.86 -12.06 -10.98
N GLN A 20 -4.67 -13.02 -10.53
CA GLN A 20 -4.28 -13.98 -9.50
C GLN A 20 -3.17 -14.91 -9.99
N LYS A 21 -3.23 -15.38 -11.25
CA LYS A 21 -2.21 -16.27 -11.81
C LYS A 21 -0.85 -15.56 -11.99
N GLU A 22 -0.83 -14.42 -12.65
CA GLU A 22 0.39 -13.70 -12.98
C GLU A 22 1.00 -12.98 -11.77
N ARG A 23 0.16 -12.47 -10.87
CA ARG A 23 0.62 -11.75 -9.67
C ARG A 23 0.58 -12.60 -8.40
N GLY A 24 0.45 -13.92 -8.53
CA GLY A 24 0.25 -14.83 -7.39
C GLY A 24 1.33 -14.72 -6.31
N ALA A 25 2.62 -14.65 -6.67
CA ALA A 25 3.70 -14.48 -5.69
C ALA A 25 3.58 -13.16 -4.90
N LEU A 26 3.10 -12.10 -5.55
CA LEU A 26 2.99 -10.76 -4.97
C LEU A 26 1.69 -10.56 -4.17
N LEU A 27 0.57 -11.05 -4.68
CA LEU A 27 -0.77 -10.71 -4.18
C LEU A 27 -1.56 -11.92 -3.66
N GLY A 28 -1.15 -13.14 -4.00
CA GLY A 28 -1.83 -14.38 -3.62
C GLY A 28 -3.35 -14.33 -3.82
N MET A 29 -4.08 -14.84 -2.83
CA MET A 29 -5.53 -14.76 -2.67
C MET A 29 -5.96 -13.58 -1.79
N GLY A 30 -5.22 -12.48 -1.82
CA GLY A 30 -5.52 -11.29 -1.02
C GLY A 30 -6.69 -10.46 -1.58
N ILE A 31 -7.05 -9.41 -0.84
CA ILE A 31 -8.19 -8.54 -1.15
C ILE A 31 -8.18 -7.92 -2.56
N LEU A 32 -7.00 -7.73 -3.19
CA LEU A 32 -6.90 -7.15 -4.53
C LEU A 32 -7.09 -8.16 -5.66
N THR A 33 -7.06 -9.47 -5.40
CA THR A 33 -7.15 -10.54 -6.40
C THR A 33 -8.36 -11.46 -6.22
N SER A 34 -8.87 -11.58 -4.99
CA SER A 34 -10.00 -12.48 -4.66
C SER A 34 -11.37 -11.97 -5.13
N ASN A 35 -12.29 -12.91 -5.37
CA ASN A 35 -13.70 -12.71 -5.69
C ASN A 35 -14.60 -13.47 -4.70
N GLY A 36 -15.92 -13.32 -4.82
CA GLY A 36 -16.91 -14.10 -4.08
C GLY A 36 -16.84 -13.92 -2.55
N ASP A 37 -17.23 -14.98 -1.83
CA ASP A 37 -17.36 -14.97 -0.37
C ASP A 37 -16.04 -14.65 0.35
N LEU A 38 -14.91 -15.12 -0.19
CA LEU A 38 -13.59 -14.80 0.35
C LEU A 38 -13.32 -13.30 0.29
N TRP A 39 -13.61 -12.65 -0.83
CA TRP A 39 -13.44 -11.20 -0.97
C TRP A 39 -14.39 -10.42 -0.07
N VAL A 40 -15.65 -10.86 0.05
CA VAL A 40 -16.64 -10.25 0.95
C VAL A 40 -16.14 -10.31 2.39
N HIS A 41 -15.63 -11.47 2.82
CA HIS A 41 -15.04 -11.65 4.15
C HIS A 41 -13.83 -10.75 4.37
N GLN A 42 -12.87 -10.73 3.43
CA GLN A 42 -11.69 -9.85 3.49
C GLN A 42 -12.07 -8.38 3.61
N ARG A 43 -13.06 -7.92 2.84
CA ARG A 43 -13.60 -6.55 2.92
C ARG A 43 -14.21 -6.26 4.29
N LYS A 44 -14.99 -7.19 4.85
CA LYS A 44 -15.62 -7.04 6.16
C LYS A 44 -14.58 -6.92 7.28
N VAL A 45 -13.46 -7.63 7.15
CA VAL A 45 -12.34 -7.61 8.11
C VAL A 45 -11.51 -6.33 7.97
N ILE A 46 -11.13 -5.95 6.75
CA ILE A 46 -10.11 -4.92 6.50
C ILE A 46 -10.72 -3.50 6.44
N ALA A 47 -11.90 -3.33 5.83
CA ALA A 47 -12.43 -1.99 5.56
C ALA A 47 -12.68 -1.14 6.83
N PRO A 48 -13.19 -1.69 7.96
CA PRO A 48 -13.43 -0.89 9.16
C PRO A 48 -12.16 -0.25 9.76
N GLU A 49 -11.01 -0.90 9.60
CA GLU A 49 -9.72 -0.39 10.08
C GLU A 49 -9.21 0.82 9.29
N LEU A 50 -9.82 1.09 8.13
CA LEU A 50 -9.52 2.22 7.26
C LEU A 50 -10.60 3.31 7.30
N PHE A 51 -11.56 3.22 8.22
CA PHE A 51 -12.56 4.27 8.42
C PHE A 51 -11.96 5.51 9.09
N MET A 52 -12.59 6.65 8.86
CA MET A 52 -12.04 7.95 9.23
C MET A 52 -11.72 8.08 10.73
N GLU A 53 -12.50 7.43 11.60
CA GLU A 53 -12.24 7.39 13.05
C GLU A 53 -10.92 6.68 13.39
N ARG A 54 -10.63 5.57 12.71
CA ARG A 54 -9.37 4.82 12.87
C ARG A 54 -8.20 5.60 12.29
N VAL A 55 -8.38 6.17 11.09
CA VAL A 55 -7.36 6.98 10.42
C VAL A 55 -7.01 8.23 11.21
N LYS A 56 -7.99 8.88 11.88
CA LYS A 56 -7.74 10.01 12.79
C LYS A 56 -6.73 9.64 13.89
N GLY A 57 -6.79 8.42 14.40
CA GLY A 57 -5.83 7.90 15.40
C GLY A 57 -4.41 7.69 14.88
N MET A 58 -4.21 7.63 13.56
CA MET A 58 -2.90 7.38 12.94
C MET A 58 -2.13 8.67 12.59
N VAL A 59 -2.76 9.84 12.70
CA VAL A 59 -2.17 11.12 12.25
C VAL A 59 -0.86 11.41 12.97
N ASN A 60 -0.77 11.16 14.28
CA ASN A 60 0.46 11.38 15.04
C ASN A 60 1.60 10.49 14.55
N LEU A 61 1.34 9.20 14.28
CA LEU A 61 2.34 8.28 13.75
C LEU A 61 2.83 8.71 12.37
N MET A 62 1.92 9.16 11.50
CA MET A 62 2.27 9.69 10.18
C MET A 62 3.12 10.96 10.29
N MET A 63 2.80 11.84 11.25
CA MET A 63 3.54 13.07 11.52
C MET A 63 4.94 12.80 12.06
N GLU A 64 5.07 11.91 13.03
CA GLU A 64 6.37 11.46 13.56
C GLU A 64 7.23 10.87 12.44
N ALA A 65 6.62 10.04 11.59
CA ALA A 65 7.32 9.45 10.46
C ALA A 65 7.79 10.52 9.45
N ALA A 66 6.90 11.42 9.05
CA ALA A 66 7.22 12.51 8.13
C ALA A 66 8.31 13.45 8.68
N MET A 67 8.26 13.79 9.97
CA MET A 67 9.25 14.64 10.62
C MET A 67 10.62 13.97 10.69
N SER A 68 10.66 12.67 11.00
CA SER A 68 11.90 11.89 10.98
C SER A 68 12.56 11.93 9.60
N MET A 69 11.77 11.71 8.54
CA MET A 69 12.23 11.80 7.15
C MET A 69 12.74 13.20 6.79
N LEU A 70 11.97 14.25 7.12
CA LEU A 70 12.35 15.64 6.83
C LEU A 70 13.63 16.06 7.53
N ASN A 71 13.84 15.63 8.78
CA ASN A 71 15.07 15.88 9.51
C ASN A 71 16.28 15.22 8.83
N SER A 72 16.13 13.98 8.37
CA SER A 72 17.17 13.28 7.60
C SER A 72 17.51 14.03 6.30
N TRP A 73 16.50 14.47 5.55
CA TRP A 73 16.71 15.23 4.31
C TRP A 73 17.37 16.58 4.55
N LYS A 74 16.97 17.28 5.62
CA LYS A 74 17.56 18.55 6.00
C LYS A 74 19.05 18.41 6.29
N ASN A 75 19.43 17.41 7.08
CA ASN A 75 20.84 17.14 7.41
C ASN A 75 21.65 16.84 6.14
N GLU A 76 21.13 16.00 5.23
CA GLU A 76 21.80 15.71 3.96
C GLU A 76 21.99 16.94 3.07
N VAL A 77 21.00 17.83 3.02
CA VAL A 77 21.09 19.08 2.24
C VAL A 77 22.12 20.04 2.85
N GLU A 78 22.14 20.16 4.17
CA GLU A 78 23.10 21.01 4.89
C GLU A 78 24.54 20.49 4.71
N ASP A 79 24.75 19.17 4.85
CA ASP A 79 26.05 18.52 4.68
C ASP A 79 26.61 18.66 3.25
N ARG A 80 25.75 18.77 2.23
CA ARG A 80 26.14 18.89 0.81
C ARG A 80 26.15 20.34 0.30
N GLY A 81 26.08 21.33 1.19
CA GLY A 81 26.25 22.73 0.81
C GLY A 81 25.01 23.38 0.19
N GLY A 82 23.81 22.94 0.58
CA GLY A 82 22.54 23.59 0.23
C GLY A 82 21.74 22.92 -0.88
N SER A 83 22.25 21.85 -1.50
CA SER A 83 21.51 21.02 -2.45
C SER A 83 21.95 19.56 -2.36
N ALA A 84 21.01 18.63 -2.33
CA ALA A 84 21.26 17.19 -2.30
C ALA A 84 20.31 16.45 -3.25
N GLU A 85 20.83 15.44 -3.95
CA GLU A 85 19.99 14.44 -4.60
C GLU A 85 19.55 13.43 -3.54
N ILE A 86 18.25 13.37 -3.26
CA ILE A 86 17.69 12.53 -2.21
C ILE A 86 16.90 11.39 -2.83
N VAL A 87 17.26 10.16 -2.47
CA VAL A 87 16.51 8.97 -2.84
C VAL A 87 15.44 8.71 -1.78
N VAL A 88 14.16 8.81 -2.17
CA VAL A 88 12.97 8.70 -1.30
C VAL A 88 12.66 7.23 -0.93
N ASP A 89 13.67 6.43 -0.59
CA ASP A 89 13.54 4.98 -0.32
C ASP A 89 13.89 4.56 1.12
N ASP A 90 14.33 5.50 1.97
CA ASP A 90 14.86 5.19 3.30
C ASP A 90 13.89 5.59 4.43
N PHE A 91 13.03 4.65 4.85
CA PHE A 91 12.21 4.80 6.06
C PHE A 91 12.27 3.55 6.96
N SER A 92 12.28 3.72 8.29
CA SER A 92 12.56 2.70 9.31
C SER A 92 11.32 2.03 9.93
N GLU A 93 11.53 0.80 10.44
CA GLU A 93 10.60 -0.21 10.99
C GLU A 93 9.49 -0.72 10.03
N GLY A 94 9.48 -2.03 9.75
CA GLY A 94 8.71 -2.64 8.65
C GLY A 94 9.37 -2.53 7.25
N LYS A 95 10.51 -1.82 7.15
CA LYS A 95 11.32 -1.60 5.93
C LYS A 95 11.62 -2.88 5.16
N GLU A 96 11.92 -3.98 5.87
CA GLU A 96 12.35 -5.21 5.23
C GLU A 96 11.26 -5.82 4.33
N ILE A 97 10.00 -5.78 4.77
CA ILE A 97 8.87 -6.26 3.97
C ILE A 97 8.67 -5.39 2.74
N PHE A 98 8.67 -4.05 2.91
CA PHE A 98 8.54 -3.11 1.78
C PHE A 98 9.67 -3.29 0.74
N ILE A 99 10.93 -3.38 1.20
CA ILE A 99 12.08 -3.60 0.33
C ILE A 99 11.92 -4.90 -0.44
N LYS A 100 11.58 -6.00 0.23
CA LYS A 100 11.45 -7.31 -0.41
C LYS A 100 10.27 -7.34 -1.38
N ILE A 101 9.14 -6.70 -1.05
CA ILE A 101 8.00 -6.54 -1.98
C ILE A 101 8.45 -5.77 -3.24
N ARG A 102 9.22 -4.69 -3.08
CA ARG A 102 9.74 -3.92 -4.23
C ARG A 102 10.76 -4.70 -5.06
N GLN A 103 11.63 -5.47 -4.41
CA GLN A 103 12.55 -6.39 -5.10
C GLN A 103 11.77 -7.45 -5.88
N LEU A 104 10.69 -7.99 -5.29
CA LEU A 104 9.79 -8.94 -5.93
C LEU A 104 9.09 -8.31 -7.15
N GLN A 105 8.53 -7.11 -7.02
CA GLN A 105 7.96 -6.36 -8.14
C GLN A 105 8.97 -6.15 -9.27
N LYS A 106 10.20 -5.71 -8.95
CA LYS A 106 11.29 -5.52 -9.93
C LYS A 106 11.68 -6.84 -10.60
N ALA A 107 11.75 -7.94 -9.86
CA ALA A 107 12.08 -9.25 -10.41
C ALA A 107 10.97 -9.75 -11.37
N MET A 108 9.71 -9.58 -10.97
CA MET A 108 8.55 -9.95 -11.79
C MET A 108 8.44 -9.09 -13.06
N ALA A 109 8.72 -7.78 -12.98
CA ALA A 109 8.72 -6.89 -14.14
C ALA A 109 9.78 -7.27 -15.19
N LYS A 110 10.96 -7.72 -14.76
CA LYS A 110 12.04 -8.19 -15.67
C LYS A 110 11.69 -9.48 -16.40
N GLN A 111 10.69 -10.23 -15.95
CA GLN A 111 10.27 -11.48 -16.57
C GLN A 111 9.41 -11.28 -17.84
N SER A 112 9.27 -10.03 -18.31
CA SER A 112 8.43 -9.58 -19.43
C SER A 112 8.40 -10.51 -20.66
N MET A 113 9.52 -11.16 -21.02
CA MET A 113 9.58 -12.05 -22.19
C MET A 113 8.79 -13.37 -22.08
N LEU A 114 8.49 -13.86 -20.87
CA LEU A 114 7.78 -15.13 -20.65
C LEU A 114 6.41 -14.95 -19.99
N ILE A 115 5.96 -13.70 -19.84
CA ILE A 115 4.61 -13.36 -19.37
C ILE A 115 3.60 -13.96 -20.34
N GLY A 116 2.61 -14.68 -19.82
CA GLY A 116 1.57 -15.33 -20.61
C GLY A 116 1.88 -16.73 -21.12
N VAL A 117 3.13 -17.23 -21.01
CA VAL A 117 3.45 -18.63 -21.35
C VAL A 117 2.98 -19.55 -20.23
N PRO A 118 2.01 -20.47 -20.46
CA PRO A 118 1.54 -21.37 -19.43
C PRO A 118 2.67 -22.23 -18.87
N GLY A 119 2.74 -22.35 -17.54
CA GLY A 119 3.70 -23.24 -16.87
C GLY A 119 5.12 -22.66 -16.66
N SER A 120 5.52 -21.61 -17.39
CA SER A 120 6.87 -21.05 -17.34
C SER A 120 7.29 -20.58 -15.94
N ARG A 121 6.33 -20.09 -15.14
CA ARG A 121 6.51 -19.66 -13.74
C ARG A 121 6.88 -20.78 -12.76
N TYR A 122 6.61 -22.04 -13.11
CA TYR A 122 6.93 -23.20 -12.27
C TYR A 122 8.30 -23.81 -12.62
N LEU A 123 8.91 -23.37 -13.73
CA LEU A 123 10.23 -23.84 -14.12
C LEU A 123 11.29 -23.29 -13.16
N PRO A 124 12.27 -24.09 -12.72
CA PRO A 124 13.26 -23.68 -11.74
C PRO A 124 14.38 -22.82 -12.37
N THR A 125 14.02 -21.78 -13.13
CA THR A 125 14.94 -20.81 -13.71
C THR A 125 15.56 -19.94 -12.62
N ARG A 126 16.72 -19.31 -12.91
CA ARG A 126 17.36 -18.39 -11.95
C ARG A 126 16.43 -17.24 -11.53
N SER A 127 15.63 -16.73 -12.46
CA SER A 127 14.64 -15.67 -12.20
C SER A 127 13.49 -16.15 -11.31
N ASN A 128 12.88 -17.30 -11.62
CA ASN A 128 11.78 -17.86 -10.82
C ASN A 128 12.24 -18.24 -9.41
N ARG A 129 13.43 -18.82 -9.27
CA ARG A 129 14.01 -19.12 -7.94
C ARG A 129 14.20 -17.86 -7.11
N GLY A 130 14.63 -16.75 -7.72
CA GLY A 130 14.72 -15.45 -7.06
C GLY A 130 13.37 -14.94 -6.56
N ILE A 131 12.32 -15.06 -7.40
CA ILE A 131 10.94 -14.74 -7.05
C ILE A 131 10.44 -15.61 -5.89
N TRP A 132 10.63 -16.93 -5.95
CA TRP A 132 10.21 -17.85 -4.89
C TRP A 132 10.93 -17.58 -3.56
N ASN A 133 12.22 -17.26 -3.61
CA ASN A 133 12.99 -16.93 -2.41
C ASN A 133 12.49 -15.63 -1.78
N LEU A 134 12.20 -14.61 -2.58
CA LEU A 134 11.63 -13.35 -2.10
C LEU A 134 10.23 -13.56 -1.51
N ASP A 135 9.38 -14.29 -2.22
CA ASP A 135 8.03 -14.64 -1.79
C ASP A 135 8.04 -15.40 -0.44
N SER A 136 8.86 -16.45 -0.34
CA SER A 136 9.02 -17.22 0.88
C SER A 136 9.60 -16.38 2.02
N SER A 137 10.55 -15.48 1.74
CA SER A 137 11.13 -14.60 2.75
C SER A 137 10.10 -13.60 3.29
N ILE A 138 9.28 -13.00 2.41
CA ILE A 138 8.18 -12.12 2.81
C ILE A 138 7.15 -12.89 3.65
N ARG A 139 6.77 -14.11 3.22
CA ARG A 139 5.88 -14.99 3.98
C ARG A 139 6.39 -15.20 5.40
N THR A 140 7.65 -15.61 5.54
CA THR A 140 8.25 -15.85 6.86
C THR A 140 8.26 -14.61 7.74
N LEU A 141 8.60 -13.44 7.18
CA LEU A 141 8.59 -12.18 7.94
C LEU A 141 7.20 -11.83 8.45
N ILE A 142 6.17 -11.92 7.60
CA ILE A 142 4.79 -11.62 7.99
C ILE A 142 4.31 -12.58 9.08
N LEU A 143 4.56 -13.89 8.92
CA LEU A 143 4.17 -14.89 9.92
C LEU A 143 4.92 -14.73 11.24
N ASN A 144 6.18 -14.31 11.22
CA ASN A 144 6.93 -14.02 12.44
C ASN A 144 6.37 -12.81 13.17
N ILE A 145 6.02 -11.75 12.43
CA ILE A 145 5.37 -10.56 13.00
C ILE A 145 4.01 -10.94 13.59
N SER A 146 3.19 -11.72 12.88
CA SER A 146 1.87 -12.13 13.39
C SER A 146 1.98 -12.98 14.65
N LYS A 147 2.92 -13.93 14.71
CA LYS A 147 3.16 -14.77 15.90
C LYS A 147 3.66 -13.96 17.09
N LYS A 148 4.62 -13.05 16.87
CA LYS A 148 5.11 -12.14 17.91
C LYS A 148 3.97 -11.26 18.43
N TYR A 149 3.15 -10.74 17.52
CA TYR A 149 2.00 -9.93 17.87
C TYR A 149 1.00 -10.70 18.73
N GLU A 150 0.64 -11.94 18.38
CA GLU A 150 -0.27 -12.76 19.19
C GLU A 150 0.29 -13.03 20.60
N HIS A 151 1.61 -13.24 20.72
CA HIS A 151 2.28 -13.43 22.01
C HIS A 151 2.25 -12.15 22.89
N ASP A 152 2.55 -10.99 22.30
CA ASP A 152 2.66 -9.72 23.02
C ASP A 152 1.28 -9.08 23.30
N SER A 153 0.26 -9.39 22.48
CA SER A 153 -1.11 -8.84 22.56
C SER A 153 -1.94 -9.30 23.76
N SER A 154 -1.40 -10.15 24.65
CA SER A 154 -2.00 -10.45 25.95
C SER A 154 -2.11 -9.22 26.89
N THR A 155 -1.54 -8.07 26.51
CA THR A 155 -1.49 -6.84 27.32
C THR A 155 -2.00 -5.55 26.64
N SER A 156 -2.40 -5.60 25.35
CA SER A 156 -2.74 -4.40 24.57
C SER A 156 -4.23 -4.34 24.18
N VAL A 157 -4.90 -3.23 24.51
CA VAL A 157 -6.32 -2.97 24.20
C VAL A 157 -6.51 -2.43 22.77
N ASN A 158 -5.45 -2.02 22.08
CA ASN A 158 -5.58 -1.32 20.79
C ASN A 158 -5.60 -2.32 19.63
N LYS A 159 -6.80 -2.64 19.16
CA LYS A 159 -7.05 -3.49 17.99
C LYS A 159 -6.68 -2.73 16.72
N ASP A 160 -5.55 -3.10 16.12
CA ASP A 160 -5.08 -2.55 14.84
C ASP A 160 -5.42 -3.46 13.64
N LEU A 161 -5.00 -3.04 12.44
CA LEU A 161 -5.26 -3.76 11.21
C LEU A 161 -4.71 -5.19 11.21
N LEU A 162 -3.52 -5.41 11.78
CA LEU A 162 -2.91 -6.74 11.84
C LEU A 162 -3.72 -7.65 12.76
N HIS A 163 -4.16 -7.14 13.91
CA HIS A 163 -5.07 -7.86 14.79
C HIS A 163 -6.35 -8.27 14.07
N SER A 164 -6.99 -7.35 13.36
CA SER A 164 -8.22 -7.65 12.61
C SER A 164 -7.99 -8.70 11.52
N ILE A 165 -6.86 -8.67 10.80
CA ILE A 165 -6.49 -9.71 9.82
C ILE A 165 -6.28 -11.08 10.49
N ILE A 166 -5.61 -11.13 11.65
CA ILE A 166 -5.38 -12.36 12.41
C ILE A 166 -6.69 -12.95 12.95
N GLN A 167 -7.61 -12.12 13.46
CA GLN A 167 -8.93 -12.62 13.87
C GLN A 167 -9.75 -13.07 12.66
N GLY A 168 -9.71 -12.32 11.56
CA GLY A 168 -10.37 -12.68 10.31
C GLY A 168 -9.89 -14.02 9.72
N SER A 169 -8.68 -14.45 10.04
CA SER A 169 -8.15 -15.75 9.60
C SER A 169 -8.63 -16.94 10.43
N LYS A 170 -9.41 -16.73 11.51
CA LYS A 170 -9.98 -17.82 12.33
C LYS A 170 -11.37 -18.23 11.84
N ASP A 171 -12.15 -17.27 11.33
CA ASP A 171 -13.58 -17.45 11.01
C ASP A 171 -13.91 -17.31 9.51
N GLY A 172 -12.89 -17.33 8.64
CA GLY A 172 -13.07 -17.12 7.21
C GLY A 172 -13.61 -18.33 6.44
N PRO A 173 -14.22 -18.12 5.26
CA PRO A 173 -14.62 -19.22 4.37
C PRO A 173 -13.37 -19.81 3.69
N PHE A 174 -12.67 -20.72 4.38
CA PHE A 174 -11.38 -21.29 3.95
C PHE A 174 -11.45 -22.40 2.89
N ALA A 175 -12.47 -22.40 2.03
CA ALA A 175 -12.57 -23.41 0.98
C ALA A 175 -11.37 -23.39 0.01
N SER A 176 -10.67 -22.25 -0.11
CA SER A 176 -9.64 -22.02 -1.12
C SER A 176 -8.27 -21.54 -0.60
N CYS A 177 -8.07 -21.36 0.71
CA CYS A 177 -6.79 -20.91 1.28
C CYS A 177 -6.66 -21.29 2.76
N THR A 178 -5.43 -21.42 3.27
CA THR A 178 -5.21 -21.65 4.70
C THR A 178 -5.34 -20.34 5.52
N PRO A 179 -5.53 -20.42 6.85
CA PRO A 179 -5.48 -19.24 7.72
C PRO A 179 -4.17 -18.44 7.61
N GLU A 180 -3.03 -19.12 7.45
CA GLU A 180 -1.75 -18.45 7.24
C GLU A 180 -1.70 -17.72 5.90
N ASP A 181 -2.23 -18.33 4.83
CA ASP A 181 -2.31 -17.70 3.51
C ASP A 181 -3.19 -16.45 3.57
N PHE A 182 -4.30 -16.51 4.31
CA PHE A 182 -5.16 -15.36 4.53
C PHE A 182 -4.41 -14.19 5.17
N ILE A 183 -3.62 -14.44 6.21
CA ILE A 183 -2.81 -13.40 6.87
C ILE A 183 -1.77 -12.85 5.89
N VAL A 184 -0.98 -13.74 5.30
CA VAL A 184 0.16 -13.37 4.44
C VAL A 184 -0.30 -12.58 3.23
N ASP A 185 -1.31 -13.08 2.51
CA ASP A 185 -1.76 -12.48 1.27
C ASP A 185 -2.41 -11.11 1.52
N ASN A 186 -3.26 -10.99 2.54
CA ASN A 186 -3.85 -9.69 2.86
C ASN A 186 -2.80 -8.68 3.35
N CYS A 187 -1.85 -9.08 4.19
CA CYS A 187 -0.75 -8.19 4.60
C CYS A 187 0.08 -7.72 3.41
N LYS A 188 0.48 -8.61 2.49
CA LYS A 188 1.17 -8.23 1.25
C LYS A 188 0.36 -7.22 0.43
N ASN A 189 -0.95 -7.43 0.30
CA ASN A 189 -1.84 -6.55 -0.45
C ASN A 189 -1.90 -5.14 0.16
N ILE A 190 -1.97 -5.03 1.49
CA ILE A 190 -1.97 -3.75 2.20
C ILE A 190 -0.63 -3.03 2.02
N TYR A 191 0.49 -3.73 2.23
CA TYR A 191 1.83 -3.17 2.03
C TYR A 191 2.03 -2.67 0.59
N PHE A 192 1.64 -3.48 -0.40
CA PHE A 192 1.74 -3.15 -1.81
C PHE A 192 0.85 -1.94 -2.18
N ALA A 193 -0.43 -1.98 -1.83
CA ALA A 193 -1.39 -0.94 -2.22
C ALA A 193 -1.07 0.39 -1.55
N GLY A 194 -0.76 0.37 -0.25
CA GLY A 194 -0.53 1.59 0.54
C GLY A 194 0.77 2.31 0.18
N HIS A 195 1.83 1.57 -0.17
CA HIS A 195 3.13 2.16 -0.46
C HIS A 195 3.21 2.76 -1.85
N GLU A 196 3.05 1.93 -2.89
CA GLU A 196 3.38 2.31 -4.27
C GLU A 196 2.49 3.45 -4.78
N THR A 197 1.20 3.45 -4.39
CA THR A 197 0.26 4.48 -4.83
C THR A 197 0.52 5.82 -4.14
N THR A 198 0.78 5.80 -2.83
CA THR A 198 1.04 7.00 -2.03
C THR A 198 2.39 7.61 -2.37
N SER A 199 3.45 6.81 -2.50
CA SER A 199 4.80 7.30 -2.84
C SER A 199 4.83 7.91 -4.23
N THR A 200 4.19 7.26 -5.21
CA THR A 200 4.05 7.79 -6.58
C THR A 200 3.29 9.12 -6.58
N THR A 201 2.16 9.19 -5.86
CA THR A 201 1.38 10.45 -5.76
C THR A 201 2.20 11.56 -5.10
N ALA A 202 2.91 11.25 -4.01
CA ALA A 202 3.74 12.23 -3.31
C ALA A 202 4.88 12.74 -4.21
N ALA A 203 5.54 11.86 -4.96
CA ALA A 203 6.60 12.25 -5.90
C ALA A 203 6.10 13.21 -6.98
N TRP A 204 4.96 12.88 -7.62
CA TRP A 204 4.34 13.78 -8.62
C TRP A 204 3.87 15.10 -8.00
N CYS A 205 3.31 15.06 -6.79
CA CYS A 205 2.86 16.25 -6.07
C CYS A 205 4.04 17.20 -5.79
N LEU A 206 5.16 16.67 -5.28
CA LEU A 206 6.37 17.44 -5.01
C LEU A 206 6.96 18.04 -6.30
N MET A 207 7.00 17.26 -7.39
CA MET A 207 7.45 17.76 -8.68
C MET A 207 6.55 18.88 -9.20
N LEU A 208 5.22 18.70 -9.18
CA LEU A 208 4.28 19.72 -9.63
C LEU A 208 4.40 21.01 -8.82
N LEU A 209 4.55 20.91 -7.49
CA LEU A 209 4.80 22.07 -6.65
C LEU A 209 6.13 22.76 -6.99
N ALA A 210 7.18 22.00 -7.28
CA ALA A 210 8.47 22.54 -7.69
C ALA A 210 8.40 23.25 -9.05
N SER A 211 7.59 22.76 -9.99
CA SER A 211 7.39 23.38 -11.32
C SER A 211 6.38 24.53 -11.32
N HIS A 212 5.51 24.62 -10.30
CA HIS A 212 4.46 25.63 -10.19
C HIS A 212 4.58 26.43 -8.89
N HIS A 213 5.60 27.30 -8.81
CA HIS A 213 5.92 28.10 -7.62
C HIS A 213 4.76 28.95 -7.07
N GLU A 214 3.84 29.40 -7.93
CA GLU A 214 2.63 30.10 -7.49
C GLU A 214 1.77 29.21 -6.57
N TRP A 215 1.51 27.97 -6.98
CA TRP A 215 0.72 27.01 -6.18
C TRP A 215 1.48 26.53 -4.95
N GLN A 216 2.80 26.38 -5.04
CA GLN A 216 3.66 26.13 -3.88
C GLN A 216 3.57 27.26 -2.84
N SER A 217 3.58 28.51 -3.29
CA SER A 217 3.47 29.67 -2.40
C SER A 217 2.07 29.75 -1.78
N ARG A 218 1.02 29.53 -2.57
CA ARG A 218 -0.37 29.48 -2.10
C ARG A 218 -0.60 28.40 -1.04
N ALA A 219 -0.07 27.20 -1.25
CA ALA A 219 -0.13 26.09 -0.30
C ALA A 219 0.68 26.40 0.98
N ARG A 220 1.88 26.97 0.84
CA ARG A 220 2.71 27.39 1.98
C ARG A 220 2.01 28.45 2.85
N VAL A 221 1.42 29.47 2.23
CA VAL A 221 0.68 30.53 2.95
C VAL A 221 -0.51 29.93 3.70
N GLU A 222 -1.28 29.03 3.07
CA GLU A 222 -2.39 28.33 3.75
C GLU A 222 -1.88 27.51 4.95
N SER A 223 -0.81 26.74 4.77
CA SER A 223 -0.25 25.93 5.86
C SER A 223 0.23 26.80 7.02
N LEU A 224 0.90 27.93 6.76
CA LEU A 224 1.36 28.84 7.81
C LEU A 224 0.19 29.48 8.57
N ASP A 225 -0.84 29.96 7.85
CA ASP A 225 -2.01 30.63 8.42
C ASP A 225 -2.87 29.69 9.28
N ILE A 226 -3.05 28.45 8.83
CA ILE A 226 -3.91 27.47 9.52
C ILE A 226 -3.17 26.78 10.67
N CYS A 227 -1.92 26.38 10.46
CA CYS A 227 -1.17 25.64 11.48
C CYS A 227 -0.71 26.55 12.63
N GLN A 228 -0.28 27.79 12.34
CA GLN A 228 0.19 28.77 13.35
C GLN A 228 1.24 28.19 14.31
N GLY A 229 2.12 27.31 13.80
CA GLY A 229 3.14 26.63 14.61
C GLY A 229 2.64 25.49 15.51
N ARG A 230 1.33 25.16 15.48
CA ARG A 230 0.79 23.99 16.17
C ARG A 230 1.13 22.71 15.41
N PRO A 231 1.30 21.56 16.11
CA PRO A 231 1.37 20.26 15.47
C PRO A 231 0.16 20.01 14.58
N LEU A 232 0.36 19.34 13.45
CA LEU A 232 -0.74 18.92 12.58
C LEU A 232 -1.58 17.88 13.31
N ASP A 233 -2.88 18.17 13.43
CA ASP A 233 -3.89 17.20 13.82
C ASP A 233 -4.89 16.99 12.68
N PHE A 234 -5.77 16.02 12.86
CA PHE A 234 -6.80 15.68 11.89
C PHE A 234 -7.73 16.85 11.54
N ASP A 235 -8.06 17.70 12.51
CA ASP A 235 -9.01 18.80 12.33
C ASP A 235 -8.36 19.99 11.59
N ILE A 236 -7.05 20.17 11.73
CA ILE A 236 -6.22 21.08 10.93
C ILE A 236 -6.10 20.57 9.49
N LEU A 237 -5.80 19.28 9.29
CA LEU A 237 -5.63 18.71 7.94
C LEU A 237 -6.87 18.95 7.06
N ARG A 238 -8.08 18.84 7.64
CA ARG A 238 -9.35 19.11 6.93
C ARG A 238 -9.53 20.56 6.49
N LYS A 239 -8.78 21.50 7.06
CA LYS A 239 -8.85 22.93 6.71
C LYS A 239 -7.89 23.32 5.59
N LEU A 240 -6.89 22.48 5.27
CA LEU A 240 -5.89 22.71 4.22
C LEU A 240 -6.49 22.49 2.82
N LYS A 241 -7.38 23.39 2.40
CA LYS A 241 -8.16 23.27 1.16
C LYS A 241 -7.29 23.35 -0.09
N LYS A 242 -6.37 24.31 -0.17
CA LYS A 242 -5.46 24.48 -1.32
C LYS A 242 -4.50 23.29 -1.43
N LEU A 243 -3.95 22.81 -0.32
CA LEU A 243 -3.12 21.60 -0.34
C LEU A 243 -3.93 20.39 -0.82
N THR A 244 -5.18 20.26 -0.35
CA THR A 244 -6.10 19.22 -0.83
C THR A 244 -6.36 19.33 -2.34
N MET A 245 -6.54 20.55 -2.87
CA MET A 245 -6.69 20.78 -4.32
C MET A 245 -5.45 20.32 -5.09
N VAL A 246 -4.24 20.60 -4.59
CA VAL A 246 -2.99 20.15 -5.24
C VAL A 246 -2.92 18.62 -5.27
N ILE A 247 -3.26 17.94 -4.17
CA ILE A 247 -3.27 16.47 -4.11
C ILE A 247 -4.30 15.90 -5.09
N GLN A 248 -5.51 16.45 -5.13
CA GLN A 248 -6.57 16.01 -6.04
C GLN A 248 -6.19 16.24 -7.50
N GLU A 249 -5.57 17.38 -7.82
CA GLU A 249 -5.11 17.66 -9.18
C GLU A 249 -3.96 16.75 -9.60
N THR A 250 -3.06 16.41 -8.65
CA THR A 250 -2.01 15.41 -8.88
C THR A 250 -2.62 14.05 -9.21
N LEU A 251 -3.62 13.59 -8.44
CA LEU A 251 -4.31 12.32 -8.70
C LEU A 251 -5.12 12.34 -10.01
N ARG A 252 -5.62 13.51 -10.43
CA ARG A 252 -6.31 13.69 -11.71
C ARG A 252 -5.36 13.58 -12.90
N LEU A 253 -4.17 14.18 -12.80
CA LEU A 253 -3.18 14.20 -13.88
C LEU A 253 -2.33 12.92 -13.94
N TYR A 254 -1.94 12.40 -12.78
CA TYR A 254 -1.04 11.26 -12.62
C TYR A 254 -1.63 10.20 -11.67
N PRO A 255 -2.76 9.56 -12.05
CA PRO A 255 -3.37 8.53 -11.22
C PRO A 255 -2.45 7.29 -11.11
N PRO A 256 -2.01 6.89 -9.90
CA PRO A 256 -1.13 5.72 -9.74
C PRO A 256 -1.75 4.40 -10.22
N ALA A 257 -3.08 4.31 -10.21
CA ALA A 257 -3.84 3.18 -10.72
C ALA A 257 -4.73 3.63 -11.89
N SER A 258 -4.18 3.58 -13.10
CA SER A 258 -4.81 4.19 -14.30
C SER A 258 -5.88 3.31 -14.95
N PHE A 259 -5.97 2.03 -14.61
CA PHE A 259 -6.93 1.09 -15.19
C PHE A 259 -7.53 0.15 -14.14
N VAL A 260 -8.74 -0.32 -14.41
CA VAL A 260 -9.44 -1.35 -13.62
C VAL A 260 -9.89 -2.44 -14.58
N ALA A 261 -9.46 -3.68 -14.33
CA ALA A 261 -9.85 -4.83 -15.13
C ALA A 261 -11.01 -5.60 -14.48
N ARG A 262 -11.90 -6.13 -15.32
CA ARG A 262 -12.97 -7.08 -14.97
C ARG A 262 -12.94 -8.21 -15.98
N GLY A 263 -13.16 -9.43 -15.51
CA GLY A 263 -13.26 -10.62 -16.35
C GLY A 263 -14.62 -11.25 -16.15
N SER A 264 -15.24 -11.71 -17.23
CA SER A 264 -16.42 -12.54 -17.13
C SER A 264 -16.03 -13.91 -16.56
N SER A 265 -16.80 -14.44 -15.62
CA SER A 265 -16.71 -15.87 -15.32
C SER A 265 -17.49 -16.62 -16.39
N GLU A 266 -16.77 -17.33 -17.26
CA GLU A 266 -17.34 -18.47 -18.00
C GLU A 266 -17.48 -19.67 -17.06
#